data_AF-Q26D91-F1
#
_entry.id   AF-Q26D91-F1
#
_cell.length_a   1.000
_cell.length_b   1.000
_cell.length_c   1.000
_cell.angle_alpha   90.00
_cell.angle_beta   90.00
_cell.angle_gamma   90.00
#
_symmetry.space_group_name_H-M   'P 1'
#
loop_
_entity.id
_entity.type
_entity.pdbx_description
1 polymer ?
#
loop_
_entity_poly.entity_id
_entity_poly.type
_entity_poly.pdbx_seq_one_letter_code
_entity_poly.pdbx_strand_id
1 'polypeptide(L)'
;MKTSILNLRLNTNTREALDEVGIAQNKSASAVARDAIDSYLSLSHQNDFLDTAILQTFGFAELIFWIMDKRFDPDDSECPTLYEQHVKLITEMESHPIFPENLMVEFRKVQRELIRCINGENGNGYFEFPNSGGFDYLQLNDFIHTVRFDENNERVVHIK
;
A
#
# COMPACT_ATOMS: atom_id res chain seq x y z
N MET A 1 -27.56 21.38 -14.95
CA MET A 1 -27.09 21.18 -13.56
C MET A 1 -27.91 22.04 -12.62
N LYS A 2 -28.28 21.52 -11.44
CA LYS A 2 -28.86 22.35 -10.37
C LYS A 2 -27.74 23.04 -9.61
N THR A 3 -27.75 24.35 -9.55
CA THR A 3 -26.77 25.15 -8.80
C THR A 3 -27.31 25.43 -7.41
N SER A 4 -26.52 25.19 -6.37
CA SER A 4 -26.86 25.53 -4.99
C SER A 4 -25.90 26.60 -4.49
N ILE A 5 -26.41 27.58 -3.72
CA ILE A 5 -25.60 28.63 -3.13
C ILE A 5 -25.27 28.24 -1.69
N LEU A 6 -23.97 28.13 -1.39
CA LEU A 6 -23.44 27.90 -0.04
C LEU A 6 -22.88 29.21 0.50
N ASN A 7 -23.39 29.63 1.67
CA ASN A 7 -22.87 30.78 2.39
C ASN A 7 -21.89 30.29 3.46
N LEU A 8 -20.62 30.72 3.36
CA LEU A 8 -19.55 30.31 4.25
C LEU A 8 -19.03 31.51 5.06
N ARG A 9 -18.67 31.27 6.32
CA ARG A 9 -17.93 32.24 7.12
C ARG A 9 -16.44 31.92 7.03
N LEU A 10 -15.66 32.89 6.58
CA LEU A 10 -14.20 32.81 6.48
C LEU A 10 -13.59 33.80 7.46
N ASN A 11 -12.38 33.52 7.92
CA ASN A 11 -11.61 34.54 8.62
C ASN A 11 -11.18 35.66 7.64
N THR A 12 -10.87 36.84 8.17
CA THR A 12 -10.55 38.03 7.36
C THR A 12 -9.36 37.79 6.43
N ASN A 13 -8.29 37.17 6.92
CA ASN A 13 -7.07 36.92 6.16
C ASN A 13 -7.32 36.02 4.93
N THR A 14 -8.10 34.96 5.09
CA THR A 14 -8.47 34.04 3.99
C THR A 14 -9.35 34.75 2.97
N ARG A 15 -10.24 35.65 3.43
CA ARG A 15 -11.07 36.43 2.53
C ARG A 15 -10.25 37.41 1.70
N GLU A 16 -9.34 38.14 2.34
CA GLU A 16 -8.42 39.08 1.69
C GLU A 16 -7.54 38.38 0.66
N ALA A 17 -6.95 37.23 1.01
CA ALA A 17 -6.14 36.44 0.09
C ALA A 17 -6.93 35.98 -1.16
N LEU A 18 -8.20 35.58 -1.00
CA LEU A 18 -9.06 35.22 -2.13
C LEU A 18 -9.38 36.42 -3.03
N ASP A 19 -9.57 37.61 -2.44
CA ASP A 19 -9.83 38.84 -3.18
C ASP A 19 -8.56 39.31 -3.94
N GLU A 20 -7.37 39.24 -3.34
CA GLU A 20 -6.10 39.54 -3.99
C GLU A 20 -5.82 38.64 -5.20
N VAL A 21 -6.00 37.33 -5.02
CA VAL A 21 -5.87 36.35 -6.11
C VAL A 21 -6.94 36.59 -7.18
N GLY A 22 -8.15 36.96 -6.77
CA GLY A 22 -9.23 37.33 -7.68
C GLY A 22 -8.87 38.53 -8.56
N ILE A 23 -8.29 39.58 -7.97
CA ILE A 23 -7.81 40.76 -8.70
C ILE A 23 -6.74 40.37 -9.71
N ALA A 24 -5.73 39.60 -9.29
CA ALA A 24 -4.63 39.17 -10.15
C ALA A 24 -5.11 38.32 -11.35
N GLN A 25 -6.15 37.50 -11.15
CA GLN A 25 -6.69 36.61 -12.19
C GLN A 25 -7.90 37.18 -12.93
N ASN A 26 -8.33 38.42 -12.63
CA ASN A 26 -9.57 39.02 -13.12
C ASN A 26 -10.80 38.11 -12.90
N LYS A 27 -10.89 37.53 -11.71
CA LYS A 27 -11.96 36.61 -11.27
C LYS A 27 -12.60 37.10 -9.98
N SER A 28 -13.87 36.79 -9.77
CA SER A 28 -14.49 36.97 -8.45
C SER A 28 -13.89 36.01 -7.42
N ALA A 29 -13.84 36.40 -6.15
CA ALA A 29 -13.40 35.50 -5.08
C ALA A 29 -14.21 34.19 -5.01
N SER A 30 -15.48 34.19 -5.42
CA SER A 30 -16.27 32.96 -5.50
C SER A 30 -15.81 32.04 -6.64
N ALA A 31 -15.36 32.59 -7.77
CA ALA A 31 -14.77 31.79 -8.85
C ALA A 31 -13.41 31.22 -8.42
N VAL A 32 -12.57 32.02 -7.76
CA VAL A 32 -11.29 31.55 -7.20
C VAL A 32 -11.51 30.43 -6.18
N ALA A 33 -12.49 30.59 -5.28
CA ALA A 33 -12.82 29.55 -4.32
C ALA A 33 -13.30 28.26 -4.98
N ARG A 34 -14.11 28.34 -6.05
CA ARG A 34 -14.52 27.16 -6.83
C ARG A 34 -13.33 26.49 -7.50
N ASP A 35 -12.46 27.25 -8.16
CA ASP A 35 -11.26 26.71 -8.80
C ASP A 35 -10.33 26.04 -7.77
N ALA A 36 -10.21 26.60 -6.57
CA ALA A 36 -9.43 26.02 -5.49
C ALA A 36 -10.07 24.72 -4.96
N ILE A 37 -11.40 24.68 -4.80
CA ILE A 37 -12.14 23.47 -4.43
C ILE A 37 -11.99 22.42 -5.52
N ASP A 38 -12.18 22.76 -6.79
CA ASP A 38 -12.06 21.84 -7.91
C ASP A 38 -10.63 21.31 -8.03
N SER A 39 -9.62 22.16 -7.82
CA SER A 39 -8.21 21.74 -7.79
C SER A 39 -7.94 20.80 -6.62
N TYR A 40 -8.44 21.12 -5.42
CA TYR A 40 -8.31 20.26 -4.25
C TYR A 40 -9.01 18.92 -4.44
N LEU A 41 -10.22 18.92 -4.98
CA LEU A 41 -10.98 17.69 -5.27
C LEU A 41 -10.28 16.86 -6.35
N SER A 42 -9.76 17.49 -7.39
CA SER A 42 -8.98 16.82 -8.44
C SER A 42 -7.70 16.19 -7.89
N LEU A 43 -6.99 16.90 -7.01
CA LEU A 43 -5.80 16.40 -6.31
C LEU A 43 -6.14 15.30 -5.29
N SER A 44 -7.29 15.38 -4.63
CA SER A 44 -7.76 14.33 -3.71
C SER A 44 -8.14 13.06 -4.48
N HIS A 45 -8.76 13.19 -5.66
CA HIS A 45 -9.07 12.06 -6.54
C HIS A 45 -7.83 11.42 -7.19
N GLN A 46 -6.71 12.15 -7.29
CA GLN A 46 -5.43 11.56 -7.70
C GLN A 46 -4.69 10.85 -6.55
N ASN A 47 -5.05 11.11 -5.30
CA ASN A 47 -4.39 10.53 -4.12
C ASN A 47 -5.14 9.34 -3.48
N ASP A 48 -6.35 8.99 -3.95
CA ASP A 48 -7.26 8.11 -3.20
C ASP A 48 -7.42 6.66 -3.68
N PHE A 49 -6.60 6.18 -4.61
CA PHE A 49 -6.44 4.73 -4.81
C PHE A 49 -4.98 4.37 -4.93
N LEU A 50 -4.33 4.18 -3.77
CA LEU A 50 -3.29 3.16 -3.70
C LEU A 50 -3.92 1.89 -4.28
N ASP A 51 -3.38 1.42 -5.39
CA ASP A 51 -3.86 0.19 -6.02
C ASP A 51 -3.76 -0.94 -5.00
N THR A 52 -4.89 -1.40 -4.46
CA THR A 52 -4.93 -2.48 -3.47
C THR A 52 -5.14 -3.83 -4.14
N ALA A 53 -5.17 -3.90 -5.47
CA ALA A 53 -5.52 -5.12 -6.19
C ALA A 53 -4.60 -6.28 -5.82
N ILE A 54 -3.30 -6.00 -5.63
CA ILE A 54 -2.32 -7.02 -5.21
C ILE A 54 -2.70 -7.68 -3.87
N LEU A 55 -3.24 -6.91 -2.92
CA LEU A 55 -3.68 -7.41 -1.61
C LEU A 55 -4.90 -8.33 -1.69
N GLN A 56 -5.65 -8.26 -2.79
CA GLN A 56 -6.84 -9.09 -3.04
C GLN A 56 -6.52 -10.36 -3.83
N THR A 57 -5.27 -10.55 -4.26
CA THR A 57 -4.87 -11.73 -5.02
C THR A 57 -4.76 -12.95 -4.11
N PHE A 58 -5.10 -14.13 -4.64
CA PHE A 58 -4.84 -15.40 -3.96
C PHE A 58 -3.34 -15.59 -3.68
N GLY A 59 -2.47 -15.15 -4.59
CA GLY A 59 -1.02 -15.25 -4.41
C GLY A 59 -0.52 -14.47 -3.20
N PHE A 60 -1.04 -13.27 -2.96
CA PHE A 60 -0.70 -12.52 -1.75
C PHE A 60 -1.15 -13.23 -0.48
N ALA A 61 -2.39 -13.72 -0.43
CA ALA A 61 -2.89 -14.47 0.72
C ALA A 61 -2.06 -15.76 0.96
N GLU A 62 -1.75 -16.50 -0.10
CA GLU A 62 -0.92 -17.70 -0.06
C GLU A 62 0.46 -17.41 0.50
N LEU A 63 1.14 -16.36 0.00
CA LEU A 63 2.45 -15.93 0.51
C LEU A 63 2.41 -15.62 2.01
N ILE A 64 1.39 -14.87 2.47
CA ILE A 64 1.26 -14.54 3.89
C ILE A 64 1.06 -15.80 4.73
N PHE A 65 0.15 -16.68 4.32
CA PHE A 65 -0.08 -17.94 5.04
C PHE A 65 1.16 -18.82 5.06
N TRP A 66 1.87 -18.93 3.93
CA TRP A 66 3.10 -19.70 3.83
C TRP A 66 4.20 -19.16 4.76
N ILE A 67 4.44 -17.84 4.79
CA ILE A 67 5.41 -17.22 5.72
C ILE A 67 5.05 -17.51 7.19
N MET A 68 3.76 -17.46 7.51
CA MET A 68 3.25 -17.74 8.85
C MET A 68 3.36 -19.22 9.22
N ASP A 69 3.16 -20.12 8.27
CA ASP A 69 3.28 -21.57 8.45
C ASP A 69 4.75 -21.97 8.67
N LYS A 70 5.68 -21.40 7.89
CA LYS A 70 7.13 -21.61 8.05
C LYS A 70 7.69 -21.22 9.40
N ARG A 71 6.96 -20.41 10.17
CA ARG A 71 7.26 -20.14 11.59
C ARG A 71 7.25 -21.40 12.45
N PHE A 72 6.40 -22.35 12.13
CA PHE A 72 6.20 -23.59 12.88
C PHE A 72 6.86 -24.79 12.21
N ASP A 73 6.92 -24.79 10.88
CA ASP A 73 7.56 -25.83 10.09
C ASP A 73 8.53 -25.22 9.05
N PRO A 74 9.81 -25.04 9.39
CA PRO A 74 10.76 -24.39 8.51
C PRO A 74 11.31 -25.30 7.40
N ASP A 75 10.79 -26.51 7.19
CA ASP A 75 11.25 -27.42 6.11
C ASP A 75 11.22 -26.74 4.73
N ASP A 76 12.12 -27.10 3.81
CA ASP A 76 12.19 -26.53 2.45
C ASP A 76 11.76 -27.51 1.35
N SER A 77 10.88 -28.45 1.71
CA SER A 77 10.47 -29.58 0.87
C SER A 77 9.36 -29.27 -0.14
N GLU A 78 8.96 -28.01 -0.30
CA GLU A 78 7.93 -27.60 -1.24
C GLU A 78 8.38 -27.68 -2.70
N CYS A 79 7.39 -27.64 -3.60
CA CYS A 79 7.63 -27.65 -5.03
C CYS A 79 8.41 -26.39 -5.46
N PRO A 80 9.49 -26.50 -6.26
CA PRO A 80 10.24 -25.34 -6.77
C PRO A 80 9.38 -24.29 -7.48
N THR A 81 8.30 -24.71 -8.12
CA THR A 81 7.34 -23.79 -8.77
C THR A 81 6.67 -22.84 -7.78
N LEU A 82 6.41 -23.28 -6.54
CA LEU A 82 5.88 -22.41 -5.49
C LEU A 82 6.90 -21.32 -5.14
N TYR A 83 8.18 -21.68 -5.03
CA TYR A 83 9.26 -20.73 -4.75
C TYR A 83 9.39 -19.69 -5.85
N GLU A 84 9.36 -20.11 -7.11
CA GLU A 84 9.39 -19.19 -8.26
C GLU A 84 8.20 -18.23 -8.26
N GLN A 85 7.00 -18.72 -7.92
CA GLN A 85 5.79 -17.90 -7.81
C GLN A 85 5.93 -16.86 -6.70
N HIS A 86 6.40 -17.25 -5.52
CA HIS A 86 6.61 -16.34 -4.40
C HIS A 86 7.71 -15.32 -4.67
N VAL A 87 8.83 -15.72 -5.30
CA VAL A 87 9.88 -14.79 -5.72
C VAL A 87 9.33 -13.75 -6.69
N LYS A 88 8.54 -14.16 -7.69
CA LYS A 88 7.93 -13.25 -8.66
C LYS A 88 6.97 -12.28 -8.00
N LEU A 89 6.14 -12.77 -7.07
CA LEU A 89 5.19 -11.93 -6.34
C LEU A 89 5.91 -10.90 -5.47
N ILE A 90 6.96 -11.30 -4.74
CA ILE A 90 7.75 -10.35 -3.93
C ILE A 90 8.39 -9.28 -4.81
N THR A 91 8.91 -9.63 -6.00
CA THR A 91 9.42 -8.65 -6.97
C THR A 91 8.34 -7.68 -7.45
N GLU A 92 7.12 -8.17 -7.69
CA GLU A 92 5.99 -7.31 -8.05
C GLU A 92 5.66 -6.33 -6.91
N MET A 93 5.64 -6.82 -5.66
CA MET A 93 5.40 -6.01 -4.47
C MET A 93 6.43 -4.88 -4.29
N GLU A 94 7.70 -5.06 -4.68
CA GLU A 94 8.73 -4.01 -4.57
C GLU A 94 8.41 -2.76 -5.39
N SER A 95 7.71 -2.92 -6.51
CA SER A 95 7.27 -1.79 -7.34
C SER A 95 6.02 -1.09 -6.80
N HIS A 96 5.38 -1.68 -5.79
CA HIS A 96 4.06 -1.28 -5.35
C HIS A 96 4.12 -0.30 -4.15
N PRO A 97 3.60 0.93 -4.27
CA PRO A 97 3.73 1.98 -3.23
C PRO A 97 2.96 1.71 -1.93
N ILE A 98 2.26 0.58 -1.84
CA ILE A 98 1.45 0.20 -0.68
C ILE A 98 2.28 -0.45 0.41
N PHE A 99 3.37 -1.12 0.03
CA PHE A 99 4.21 -1.81 0.99
C PHE A 99 5.26 -0.85 1.52
N PRO A 100 5.33 -0.64 2.85
CA PRO A 100 6.34 0.22 3.43
C PRO A 100 7.72 -0.47 3.39
N GLU A 101 8.78 0.32 3.28
CA GLU A 101 10.14 -0.19 3.02
C GLU A 101 10.64 -1.14 4.13
N ASN A 102 10.27 -0.90 5.38
CA ASN A 102 10.55 -1.80 6.51
C ASN A 102 9.98 -3.20 6.30
N LEU A 103 8.76 -3.31 5.76
CA LEU A 103 8.15 -4.59 5.44
C LEU A 103 8.82 -5.24 4.22
N MET A 104 9.16 -4.45 3.21
CA MET A 104 9.85 -4.96 2.03
C MET A 104 11.25 -5.50 2.34
N VAL A 105 11.96 -4.93 3.32
CA VAL A 105 13.21 -5.50 3.84
C VAL A 105 13.00 -6.94 4.34
N GLU A 106 11.90 -7.22 5.02
CA GLU A 106 11.58 -8.57 5.52
C GLU A 106 11.22 -9.53 4.37
N PHE A 107 10.41 -9.10 3.41
CA PHE A 107 10.11 -9.92 2.22
C PHE A 107 11.36 -10.23 1.38
N ARG A 108 12.33 -9.31 1.29
CA ARG A 108 13.61 -9.58 0.59
C ARG A 108 14.44 -10.67 1.25
N LYS A 109 14.32 -10.86 2.57
CA LYS A 109 15.00 -11.98 3.27
C LYS A 109 14.40 -13.31 2.82
N VAL A 110 13.07 -13.40 2.81
CA VAL A 110 12.33 -14.56 2.29
C VAL A 110 12.72 -14.84 0.84
N GLN A 111 12.66 -13.82 -0.02
CA GLN A 111 13.01 -13.94 -1.44
C GLN A 111 14.43 -14.49 -1.65
N ARG A 112 15.41 -14.01 -0.86
CA ARG A 112 16.80 -14.48 -0.94
C ARG A 112 16.90 -15.97 -0.63
N GLU A 113 16.19 -16.46 0.38
CA GLU A 113 16.21 -17.87 0.73
C GLU A 113 15.49 -18.74 -0.29
N LEU A 114 14.36 -18.27 -0.83
CA LEU A 114 13.67 -18.94 -1.94
C LEU A 114 14.61 -19.10 -3.16
N ILE A 115 15.35 -18.05 -3.52
CA ILE A 115 16.34 -18.10 -4.61
C ILE A 115 17.45 -19.12 -4.31
N ARG A 116 17.95 -19.17 -3.07
CA ARG A 116 18.94 -20.17 -2.65
C ARG A 116 18.38 -21.59 -2.78
N CYS A 117 17.13 -21.83 -2.41
CA CYS A 117 16.49 -23.13 -2.57
C CYS A 117 16.36 -23.53 -4.04
N ILE A 118 15.89 -22.61 -4.90
CA ILE A 118 15.79 -22.83 -6.35
C ILE A 118 17.16 -23.19 -6.96
N ASN A 119 18.23 -22.54 -6.51
CA ASN A 119 19.58 -22.78 -7.00
C ASN A 119 20.26 -24.03 -6.39
N GLY A 120 19.61 -24.72 -5.43
CA GLY A 120 20.21 -25.84 -4.70
C GLY A 120 21.32 -25.42 -3.73
N GLU A 121 21.34 -24.16 -3.32
CA GLU A 121 22.32 -23.57 -2.39
C GLU A 121 21.86 -23.66 -0.92
N ASN A 122 20.65 -24.16 -0.67
CA ASN A 122 20.17 -24.42 0.69
C ASN A 122 20.61 -25.82 1.14
N GLY A 123 21.76 -25.90 1.81
CA GLY A 123 22.35 -27.18 2.22
C GLY A 123 21.72 -27.81 3.47
N ASN A 124 20.88 -27.07 4.18
CA ASN A 124 20.37 -27.47 5.48
C ASN A 124 18.99 -28.14 5.42
N GLY A 125 18.26 -28.01 4.32
CA GLY A 125 16.89 -28.52 4.18
C GLY A 125 15.84 -27.74 4.98
N TYR A 126 16.19 -26.53 5.46
CA TYR A 126 15.29 -25.69 6.24
C TYR A 126 15.52 -24.21 5.89
N PHE A 127 14.47 -23.42 6.00
CA PHE A 127 14.51 -21.97 5.96
C PHE A 127 15.09 -21.39 7.27
N GLU A 128 15.92 -20.37 7.13
CA GLU A 128 16.53 -19.63 8.23
C GLU A 128 15.67 -18.42 8.63
N PHE A 129 14.93 -17.81 7.70
CA PHE A 129 14.10 -16.63 7.94
C PHE A 129 13.10 -16.79 9.09
N PRO A 130 12.52 -17.97 9.39
CA PRO A 130 11.58 -18.09 10.51
C PRO A 130 12.25 -17.96 11.90
N ASN A 131 13.57 -18.06 11.97
CA ASN A 131 14.32 -18.08 13.23
C ASN A 131 14.65 -16.66 13.76
N SER A 132 15.20 -16.61 14.97
CA SER A 132 15.58 -15.36 15.64
C SER A 132 16.53 -14.52 14.77
N GLY A 133 16.11 -13.31 14.40
CA GLY A 133 16.88 -12.39 13.56
C GLY A 133 16.68 -12.58 12.05
N GLY A 134 15.84 -13.54 11.65
CA GLY A 134 15.40 -13.74 10.27
C GLY A 134 14.32 -12.72 9.88
N PHE A 135 13.05 -13.12 9.92
CA PHE A 135 11.88 -12.34 9.53
C PHE A 135 11.21 -11.68 10.74
N ASP A 136 11.02 -10.36 10.68
CA ASP A 136 10.30 -9.60 11.68
C ASP A 136 8.79 -9.69 11.45
N TYR A 137 8.17 -10.68 12.09
CA TYR A 137 6.72 -10.90 12.05
C TYR A 137 5.90 -9.73 12.60
N LEU A 138 6.48 -8.83 13.41
CA LEU A 138 5.77 -7.63 13.85
C LEU A 138 5.54 -6.66 12.70
N GLN A 139 6.50 -6.50 11.76
CA GLN A 139 6.31 -5.66 10.57
C GLN A 139 5.14 -6.15 9.72
N LEU A 140 5.07 -7.47 9.50
CA LEU A 140 3.97 -8.08 8.77
C LEU A 140 2.65 -7.91 9.52
N ASN A 141 2.64 -8.16 10.82
CA ASN A 141 1.46 -8.00 11.65
C ASN A 141 0.93 -6.56 11.60
N ASP A 142 1.80 -5.56 11.79
CA ASP A 142 1.44 -4.14 11.79
C ASP A 142 0.85 -3.73 10.44
N PHE A 143 1.43 -4.19 9.33
CA PHE A 143 0.90 -3.97 7.99
C PHE A 143 -0.47 -4.64 7.78
N ILE A 144 -0.64 -5.92 8.14
CA ILE A 144 -1.94 -6.58 7.98
C ILE A 144 -3.02 -5.86 8.81
N HIS A 145 -2.66 -5.28 9.95
CA HIS A 145 -3.56 -4.45 10.75
C HIS A 145 -3.90 -3.09 10.12
N THR A 146 -3.26 -2.65 9.04
CA THR A 146 -3.69 -1.47 8.26
C THR A 146 -4.64 -1.84 7.11
N VAL A 147 -4.70 -3.12 6.75
CA VAL A 147 -5.56 -3.64 5.68
C VAL A 147 -6.99 -3.85 6.21
N ARG A 148 -7.99 -3.30 5.52
CA ARG A 148 -9.42 -3.47 5.85
C ARG A 148 -10.22 -3.85 4.62
N PHE A 149 -11.31 -4.57 4.83
CA PHE A 149 -12.31 -4.81 3.80
C PHE A 149 -13.44 -3.78 3.94
N ASP A 150 -13.71 -3.03 2.88
CA ASP A 150 -14.86 -2.13 2.78
C ASP A 150 -16.03 -2.89 2.16
N GLU A 151 -16.96 -3.32 3.01
CA GLU A 151 -18.15 -4.08 2.61
C GLU A 151 -19.04 -3.34 1.61
N ASN A 152 -19.02 -2.00 1.61
CA ASN A 152 -19.89 -1.21 0.71
C ASN A 152 -19.37 -1.18 -0.72
N ASN A 153 -18.06 -1.37 -0.89
CA ASN A 153 -17.37 -1.29 -2.19
C ASN A 153 -16.67 -2.59 -2.58
N GLU A 154 -16.93 -3.69 -1.83
CA GLU A 154 -16.37 -5.04 -2.00
C GLU A 154 -14.86 -5.05 -2.26
N ARG A 155 -14.13 -4.15 -1.60
CA ARG A 155 -12.70 -3.93 -1.87
C ARG A 155 -11.85 -3.84 -0.62
N VAL A 156 -10.60 -4.21 -0.77
CA VAL A 156 -9.59 -3.93 0.24
C VAL A 156 -9.19 -2.46 0.20
N VAL A 157 -9.12 -1.85 1.37
CA VAL A 157 -8.60 -0.49 1.60
C VAL A 157 -7.44 -0.55 2.59
N HIS A 158 -6.45 0.33 2.41
CA HIS A 158 -5.30 0.45 3.29
C HIS A 158 -5.41 1.74 4.11
N ILE A 159 -5.52 1.62 5.42
CA ILE A 159 -5.69 2.75 6.35
C ILE A 159 -4.33 3.09 6.96
N LYS A 160 -3.80 4.28 6.64
CA LYS A 160 -2.54 4.79 7.20
C LYS A 160 -2.71 5.23 8.66
#